data_AF-A0A069RP25-F1
#
_entry.id   AF-A0A069RP25-F1
#
_cell.length_a   1.000
_cell.length_b   1.000
_cell.length_c   1.000
_cell.angle_alpha   90.00
_cell.angle_beta   90.00
_cell.angle_gamma   90.00
#
_symmetry.space_group_name_H-M   'P 1'
#
loop_
_entity.id
_entity.type
_entity.pdbx_description
1 polymer ?
#
loop_
_entity_poly.entity_id
_entity_poly.type
_entity_poly.pdbx_seq_one_letter_code
_entity_poly.pdbx_strand_id
1 'polypeptide(L)'
;MKKLKRVVIKEELVELTGDFKLAIVLGQMIYWCEKVKDIDAYIVEEKERYMKFGTDEDGIPRMELSNGWIYKKAEELSDETMIGVKPKAMRTYLKELVDKGWLDQRRNPKIKMDRVLQYRVNIAKIQKDLLALGYNLDGYSIKLADISQIQNGEIQNKKPEQPEGEVENTKRLKENSKEQKENRRVEKDARKGEKEKAIPEITTETTTEILKEDAAGKNETPVPYKKIQDMFNETCDKFPQIRKMTAERQKHIKARFREYGNRIEVFEELFEKISGSKYLADNSSKWADFDWFMKENNMAKVLEGKYDKEFKKEEQKQAGIDYSKNTFHFKEQRSQKYSADEFEAMILENQAKKFRKKHEQE
;
A
#
# COMPACT_ATOMS: atom_id res chain seq x y z
N MET A 1 -12.70 29.30 11.41
CA MET A 1 -11.35 29.46 10.80
C MET A 1 -10.67 28.09 10.72
N LYS A 2 -9.96 27.79 9.63
CA LYS A 2 -9.22 26.53 9.50
C LYS A 2 -8.03 26.55 10.47
N LYS A 3 -7.88 25.54 11.33
CA LYS A 3 -6.69 25.42 12.20
C LYS A 3 -5.44 25.30 11.33
N LEU A 4 -4.42 26.09 11.65
CA LEU A 4 -3.12 26.03 10.97
C LEU A 4 -2.37 24.75 11.41
N LYS A 5 -1.74 24.09 10.45
CA LYS A 5 -0.82 22.97 10.72
C LYS A 5 0.51 23.54 11.18
N ARG A 6 1.10 22.95 12.21
CA ARG A 6 2.42 23.30 12.74
C ARG A 6 3.22 22.02 12.89
N VAL A 7 4.48 22.08 12.50
CA VAL A 7 5.43 20.97 12.61
C VAL A 7 6.63 21.51 13.36
N VAL A 8 7.02 20.81 14.42
CA VAL A 8 8.13 21.19 15.30
C VAL A 8 9.23 20.17 15.09
N ILE A 9 10.42 20.66 14.74
CA ILE A 9 11.62 19.83 14.68
C ILE A 9 12.24 19.87 16.08
N LYS A 10 12.41 18.69 16.66
CA LYS A 10 12.97 18.50 18.00
C LYS A 10 14.41 18.01 17.87
N GLU A 11 15.36 18.74 18.46
CA GLU A 11 16.80 18.47 18.33
C GLU A 11 17.14 17.04 18.75
N GLU A 12 16.59 16.58 19.88
CA GLU A 12 16.84 15.25 20.40
C GLU A 12 16.38 14.14 19.43
N LEU A 13 15.30 14.36 18.69
CA LEU A 13 14.82 13.41 17.69
C LEU A 13 15.63 13.48 16.40
N VAL A 14 16.16 14.66 16.05
CA VAL A 14 17.09 14.80 14.92
C VAL A 14 18.37 14.04 15.23
N GLU A 15 18.92 14.19 16.43
CA GLU A 15 20.15 13.52 16.83
C GLU A 15 19.96 12.00 16.92
N LEU A 16 18.80 11.57 17.43
CA LEU A 16 18.42 10.15 17.45
C LEU A 16 18.34 9.56 16.04
N THR A 17 17.66 10.25 15.13
CA THR A 17 17.33 9.70 13.81
C THR A 17 18.42 9.90 12.76
N GLY A 18 19.26 10.92 12.92
CA GLY A 18 20.26 11.39 11.95
C GLY A 18 19.69 12.13 10.74
N ASP A 19 18.36 12.29 10.64
CA ASP A 19 17.68 13.00 9.56
C ASP A 19 16.44 13.72 10.11
N PHE A 20 16.38 15.03 9.91
CA PHE A 20 15.26 15.84 10.37
C PHE A 20 13.91 15.39 9.81
N LYS A 21 13.86 14.80 8.61
CA LYS A 21 12.61 14.27 8.04
C LYS A 21 12.12 13.05 8.81
N LEU A 22 13.03 12.13 9.15
CA LEU A 22 12.72 10.99 10.02
C LEU A 22 12.31 11.46 11.41
N ALA A 23 13.01 12.45 11.97
CA ALA A 23 12.68 13.06 13.25
C ALA A 23 11.25 13.65 13.27
N ILE A 24 10.86 14.38 12.22
CA ILE A 24 9.50 14.92 12.10
C ILE A 24 8.47 13.78 12.06
N VAL A 25 8.72 12.73 11.26
CA VAL A 25 7.79 11.58 11.18
C VAL A 25 7.68 10.89 12.53
N LEU A 26 8.81 10.64 13.21
CA LEU A 26 8.84 10.03 14.53
C LEU A 26 8.09 10.88 15.57
N GLY A 27 8.33 12.20 15.58
CA GLY A 27 7.63 13.15 16.45
C GLY A 27 6.12 13.14 16.20
N GLN A 28 5.70 13.10 14.93
CA GLN A 28 4.28 13.00 14.58
C GLN A 28 3.66 11.67 15.05
N MET A 29 4.40 10.56 14.97
CA MET A 29 3.95 9.27 15.47
C MET A 29 3.82 9.26 17.00
N ILE A 30 4.74 9.90 17.72
CA ILE A 30 4.67 10.08 19.17
C ILE A 30 3.41 10.88 19.56
N TYR A 31 3.13 11.98 18.88
CA TYR A 31 1.89 12.75 19.08
C TYR A 31 0.63 11.89 18.85
N TRP A 32 0.59 11.10 17.78
CA TRP A 32 -0.53 10.19 17.53
C TRP A 32 -0.67 9.11 18.60
N CYS A 33 0.44 8.67 19.22
CA CYS A 33 0.39 7.71 20.32
C CYS A 33 -0.38 8.26 21.53
N GLU A 34 -0.15 9.53 21.90
CA GLU A 34 -0.92 10.21 22.96
C GLU A 34 -2.38 10.34 22.55
N LYS A 35 -2.62 10.78 21.32
CA LYS A 35 -3.98 11.01 20.85
C LYS A 35 -4.81 9.72 20.81
N VAL A 36 -4.20 8.59 20.46
CA VAL A 36 -4.88 7.29 20.48
C VAL A 36 -5.29 6.90 21.91
N LYS A 37 -4.47 7.20 22.93
CA LYS A 37 -4.85 6.95 24.33
C LYS A 37 -6.07 7.79 24.74
N ASP A 38 -6.11 9.06 24.36
CA ASP A 38 -7.27 9.92 24.63
C ASP A 38 -8.54 9.40 23.94
N ILE A 39 -8.42 8.94 22.70
CA ILE A 39 -9.54 8.39 21.93
C ILE A 39 -10.04 7.11 22.59
N ASP A 40 -9.14 6.20 22.99
CA ASP A 40 -9.51 4.97 23.69
C ASP A 40 -10.22 5.29 25.02
N ALA A 41 -9.73 6.27 25.78
CA ALA A 41 -10.39 6.73 27.02
C ALA A 41 -11.80 7.29 26.75
N TYR A 42 -11.96 8.11 25.70
CA TYR A 42 -13.26 8.63 25.28
C TYR A 42 -14.22 7.51 24.86
N ILE A 43 -13.74 6.49 24.15
CA ILE A 43 -14.56 5.33 23.76
C ILE A 43 -15.04 4.55 24.99
N VAL A 44 -14.18 4.38 26.00
CA VAL A 44 -14.58 3.74 27.28
C VAL A 44 -15.65 4.58 27.97
N GLU A 45 -15.42 5.88 28.14
CA GLU A 45 -16.36 6.80 28.79
C GLU A 45 -17.72 6.81 28.07
N GLU A 46 -17.72 6.90 26.74
CA GLU A 46 -18.96 6.95 25.95
C GLU A 46 -19.73 5.64 26.08
N LYS A 47 -19.04 4.48 26.04
CA LYS A 47 -19.67 3.18 26.31
C LYS A 47 -20.27 3.12 27.72
N GLU A 48 -19.56 3.59 28.74
CA GLU A 48 -20.09 3.61 30.11
C GLU A 48 -21.32 4.51 30.25
N ARG A 49 -21.34 5.67 29.59
CA ARG A 49 -22.51 6.55 29.58
C ARG A 49 -23.71 5.88 28.93
N TYR A 50 -23.52 5.24 27.77
CA TYR A 50 -24.59 4.49 27.10
C TYR A 50 -25.09 3.31 27.97
N MET A 51 -24.20 2.60 28.66
CA MET A 51 -24.61 1.52 29.58
C MET A 51 -25.42 2.02 30.78
N LYS A 52 -25.20 3.27 31.22
CA LYS A 52 -25.89 3.86 32.39
C LYS A 52 -27.21 4.56 32.04
N PHE A 53 -27.32 5.14 30.84
CA PHE A 53 -28.42 6.03 30.47
C PHE A 53 -29.13 5.65 29.14
N GLY A 54 -28.66 4.64 28.42
CA GLY A 54 -29.27 4.17 27.17
C GLY A 54 -30.48 3.26 27.42
N THR A 55 -31.52 3.42 26.62
CA THR A 55 -32.76 2.62 26.71
C THR A 55 -32.70 1.31 25.91
N ASP A 56 -31.77 1.17 24.95
CA ASP A 56 -31.69 0.03 24.03
C ASP A 56 -30.22 -0.34 23.70
N GLU A 57 -29.89 -1.64 23.72
CA GLU A 57 -28.54 -2.17 23.44
C GLU A 57 -28.05 -1.86 22.01
N ASP A 58 -28.96 -1.62 21.06
CA ASP A 58 -28.65 -1.34 19.66
C ASP A 58 -27.98 0.04 19.42
N GLY A 59 -27.98 0.92 20.42
CA GLY A 59 -27.39 2.26 20.37
C GLY A 59 -25.91 2.34 20.76
N ILE A 60 -25.30 1.27 21.28
CA ILE A 60 -23.93 1.30 21.77
C ILE A 60 -22.96 1.57 20.60
N PRO A 61 -22.11 2.62 20.66
CA PRO A 61 -21.10 2.84 19.65
C PRO A 61 -20.20 1.61 19.49
N ARG A 62 -20.24 0.96 18.31
CA ARG A 62 -19.34 -0.14 17.92
C ARG A 62 -17.89 0.30 17.72
N MET A 63 -17.47 1.36 18.40
CA MET A 63 -16.10 1.84 18.39
C MET A 63 -15.25 0.91 19.25
N GLU A 64 -14.16 0.41 18.68
CA GLU A 64 -13.25 -0.52 19.36
C GLU A 64 -12.02 0.21 19.85
N LEU A 65 -11.41 -0.29 20.93
CA LEU A 65 -10.17 0.25 21.44
C LEU A 65 -9.03 -0.03 20.46
N SER A 66 -8.26 1.00 20.16
CA SER A 66 -7.10 0.95 19.29
C SER A 66 -5.87 0.38 20.00
N ASN A 67 -5.84 0.39 21.34
CA ASN A 67 -4.80 -0.19 22.18
C ASN A 67 -3.40 0.32 21.81
N GLY A 68 -3.30 1.61 21.50
CA GLY A 68 -2.05 2.27 21.08
C GLY A 68 -1.61 1.98 19.64
N TRP A 69 -2.40 1.27 18.85
CA TRP A 69 -2.14 1.10 17.42
C TRP A 69 -2.72 2.24 16.60
N ILE A 70 -1.85 2.86 15.81
CA ILE A 70 -2.15 4.02 14.99
C ILE A 70 -2.45 3.54 13.58
N TYR A 71 -3.70 3.74 13.15
CA TYR A 71 -4.10 3.58 11.75
C TYR A 71 -3.89 4.90 11.01
N LYS A 72 -2.86 4.98 10.17
CA LYS A 72 -2.56 6.19 9.40
C LYS A 72 -2.03 5.87 8.01
N LYS A 73 -2.63 6.48 6.99
CA LYS A 73 -2.15 6.35 5.61
C LYS A 73 -0.90 7.21 5.41
N ALA A 74 0.01 6.72 4.56
CA ALA A 74 1.24 7.44 4.22
C ALA A 74 0.97 8.81 3.55
N GLU A 75 -0.12 8.94 2.79
CA GLU A 75 -0.58 10.20 2.20
C GLU A 75 -0.96 11.22 3.29
N GLU A 76 -1.84 10.81 4.20
CA GLU A 76 -2.29 11.67 5.30
C GLU A 76 -1.13 12.09 6.21
N LEU A 77 -0.20 11.18 6.49
CA LEU A 77 0.97 11.49 7.30
C LEU A 77 1.90 12.49 6.60
N SER A 78 2.05 12.40 5.27
CA SER A 78 2.81 13.38 4.49
C SER A 78 2.16 14.76 4.53
N ASP A 79 0.83 14.82 4.39
CA ASP A 79 0.08 16.06 4.44
C ASP A 79 0.08 16.70 5.85
N GLU A 80 0.08 15.90 6.92
CA GLU A 80 0.13 16.38 8.30
C GLU A 80 1.50 16.92 8.67
N THR A 81 2.55 16.19 8.32
CA THR A 81 3.94 16.56 8.59
C THR A 81 4.45 17.68 7.68
N MET A 82 3.69 18.07 6.65
CA MET A 82 4.06 19.09 5.66
C MET A 82 5.42 18.84 4.98
N ILE A 83 5.94 17.61 5.03
CA ILE A 83 7.22 17.24 4.42
C ILE A 83 7.10 17.24 2.89
N GLY A 84 5.89 17.07 2.34
CA GLY A 84 5.64 17.14 0.90
C GLY A 84 6.24 15.97 0.11
N VAL A 85 6.47 14.83 0.76
CA VAL A 85 7.02 13.63 0.12
C VAL A 85 5.91 12.78 -0.50
N LYS A 86 6.28 12.05 -1.56
CA LYS A 86 5.40 11.05 -2.17
C LYS A 86 5.09 9.93 -1.17
N PRO A 87 3.92 9.26 -1.26
CA PRO A 87 3.52 8.21 -0.32
C PRO A 87 4.55 7.07 -0.19
N LYS A 88 5.25 6.76 -1.28
CA LYS A 88 6.32 5.76 -1.31
C LYS A 88 7.53 6.13 -0.43
N ALA A 89 7.93 7.39 -0.44
CA ALA A 89 9.00 7.89 0.41
C ALA A 89 8.56 7.89 1.88
N MET A 90 7.32 8.31 2.19
CA MET A 90 6.80 8.23 3.56
C MET A 90 6.75 6.79 4.09
N ARG A 91 6.39 5.80 3.25
CA ARG A 91 6.49 4.38 3.63
C ARG A 91 7.93 3.93 3.90
N THR A 92 8.89 4.52 3.19
CA THR A 92 10.33 4.23 3.41
C THR A 92 10.77 4.78 4.76
N TYR A 93 10.38 6.00 5.11
CA TYR A 93 10.63 6.58 6.44
C TYR A 93 10.03 5.74 7.56
N LEU A 94 8.76 5.35 7.44
CA LEU A 94 8.11 4.49 8.43
C LEU A 94 8.84 3.15 8.57
N LYS A 95 9.27 2.55 7.45
CA LYS A 95 10.03 1.31 7.46
C LYS A 95 11.38 1.45 8.16
N GLU A 96 12.10 2.55 7.93
CA GLU A 96 13.36 2.82 8.63
C GLU A 96 13.17 2.98 10.14
N LEU A 97 12.10 3.66 10.57
CA LEU A 97 11.77 3.78 11.99
C LEU A 97 11.39 2.41 12.61
N VAL A 98 10.76 1.53 11.83
CA VAL A 98 10.48 0.14 12.24
C VAL A 98 11.77 -0.68 12.33
N ASP A 99 12.65 -0.59 11.33
CA ASP A 99 13.90 -1.33 11.29
C ASP A 99 14.84 -0.93 12.44
N LYS A 100 14.79 0.35 12.88
CA LYS A 100 15.49 0.85 14.08
C LYS A 100 14.83 0.44 15.40
N GLY A 101 13.62 -0.13 15.36
CA GLY A 101 12.88 -0.61 16.53
C GLY A 101 12.15 0.47 17.33
N TRP A 102 12.00 1.68 16.78
CA TRP A 102 11.23 2.75 17.41
C TRP A 102 9.73 2.66 17.11
N LEU A 103 9.38 1.97 16.01
CA LEU A 103 8.01 1.63 15.66
C LEU A 103 7.84 0.12 15.52
N ASP A 104 6.72 -0.41 15.97
CA ASP A 104 6.21 -1.71 15.56
C ASP A 104 5.22 -1.52 14.41
N GLN A 105 5.11 -2.51 13.52
CA GLN A 105 4.13 -2.52 12.44
C GLN A 105 3.32 -3.82 12.45
N ARG A 106 2.04 -3.73 12.09
CA ARG A 106 1.18 -4.89 11.86
C ARG A 106 0.20 -4.66 10.70
N ARG A 107 -0.37 -5.75 10.20
CA ARG A 107 -1.55 -5.69 9.32
C ARG A 107 -2.82 -5.58 10.16
N ASN A 108 -3.92 -5.10 9.55
CA ASN A 108 -5.20 -5.05 10.22
C ASN A 108 -5.65 -6.48 10.61
N PRO A 109 -5.73 -6.82 11.91
CA PRO A 109 -6.07 -8.18 12.33
C PRO A 109 -7.56 -8.50 12.12
N LYS A 110 -8.40 -7.48 12.00
CA LYS A 110 -9.87 -7.62 11.91
C LYS A 110 -10.33 -7.76 10.47
N ILE A 111 -9.76 -6.95 9.57
CA ILE A 111 -10.13 -6.92 8.15
C ILE A 111 -8.96 -7.45 7.32
N LYS A 112 -8.97 -8.74 6.99
CA LYS A 112 -7.89 -9.39 6.21
C LYS A 112 -7.67 -8.79 4.83
N MET A 113 -8.71 -8.20 4.24
CA MET A 113 -8.62 -7.50 2.94
C MET A 113 -8.08 -6.08 3.05
N ASP A 114 -8.03 -5.51 4.25
CA ASP A 114 -7.43 -4.20 4.48
C ASP A 114 -5.90 -4.34 4.52
N ARG A 115 -5.27 -3.83 3.46
CA ARG A 115 -3.81 -3.88 3.30
C ARG A 115 -3.10 -2.71 3.95
N VAL A 116 -3.83 -1.81 4.63
CA VAL A 116 -3.22 -0.66 5.32
C VAL A 116 -2.51 -1.16 6.59
N LEU A 117 -1.26 -0.72 6.74
CA LEU A 117 -0.45 -1.03 7.91
C LEU A 117 -0.85 -0.17 9.09
N GLN A 118 -0.81 -0.76 10.28
CA GLN A 118 -0.94 -0.07 11.55
C GLN A 118 0.42 -0.03 12.22
N TYR A 119 0.69 1.05 12.94
CA TYR A 119 1.97 1.25 13.61
C TYR A 119 1.78 1.49 15.10
N ARG A 120 2.76 1.15 15.92
CA ARG A 120 2.76 1.44 17.35
C ARG A 120 4.12 1.99 17.75
N VAL A 121 4.13 3.04 18.58
CA VAL A 121 5.37 3.67 19.02
C VAL A 121 5.95 2.93 20.22
N ASN A 122 7.24 2.60 20.16
CA ASN A 122 8.00 2.02 21.26
C ASN A 122 8.69 3.12 22.08
N ILE A 123 7.92 3.77 22.97
CA ILE A 123 8.40 4.88 23.81
C ILE A 123 9.60 4.46 24.68
N ALA A 124 9.59 3.25 25.23
CA ALA A 124 10.67 2.75 26.09
C ALA A 124 11.99 2.64 25.32
N LYS A 125 11.97 2.15 24.07
CA LYS A 125 13.17 2.07 23.22
C LYS A 125 13.68 3.46 22.87
N ILE A 126 12.78 4.37 22.47
CA ILE A 126 13.12 5.76 22.12
C ILE A 126 13.79 6.45 23.31
N GLN A 127 13.22 6.32 24.52
CA GLN A 127 13.80 6.90 25.73
C GLN A 127 15.18 6.32 26.05
N LYS A 128 15.34 5.00 25.96
CA LYS A 128 16.64 4.34 26.20
C LYS A 128 17.71 4.84 25.24
N ASP A 129 17.38 4.98 23.96
CA ASP A 129 18.33 5.42 22.94
C ASP A 129 18.65 6.92 23.07
N LEU A 130 17.66 7.75 23.38
CA LEU A 130 17.88 9.17 23.66
C LEU A 130 18.79 9.36 24.87
N LEU A 131 18.56 8.58 25.94
CA LEU A 131 19.38 8.64 27.15
C LEU A 131 20.85 8.27 26.85
N ALA A 132 21.07 7.28 25.97
CA ALA A 132 22.41 6.91 25.52
C ALA A 132 23.11 8.04 24.72
N LEU A 133 22.34 8.93 24.10
CA LEU A 133 22.82 10.13 23.42
C LEU A 133 22.90 11.37 24.34
N GLY A 134 22.53 11.23 25.62
CA GLY A 134 22.51 12.34 26.58
C GLY A 134 21.26 13.22 26.52
N TYR A 135 20.22 12.79 25.81
CA TYR A 135 18.94 13.50 25.69
C TYR A 135 17.84 12.79 26.49
N ASN A 136 16.79 13.53 26.85
CA ASN A 136 15.54 12.99 27.38
C ASN A 136 14.39 13.29 26.43
N LEU A 137 13.42 12.40 26.34
CA LEU A 137 12.23 12.62 25.51
C LEU A 137 11.33 13.69 26.17
N ASP A 138 11.30 14.88 25.58
CA ASP A 138 10.50 16.01 26.05
C ASP A 138 9.00 15.67 26.13
N GLY A 139 8.35 16.02 27.24
CA GLY A 139 6.97 15.65 27.57
C GLY A 139 6.78 14.28 28.22
N TYR A 140 7.81 13.43 28.25
CA TYR A 140 7.78 12.10 28.88
C TYR A 140 8.78 12.06 30.03
N SER A 141 8.35 12.53 31.20
CA SER A 141 9.18 12.51 32.41
C SER A 141 9.47 11.07 32.83
N ILE A 142 10.75 10.71 32.80
CA ILE A 142 11.24 9.47 33.40
C ILE A 142 11.22 9.70 34.91
N LYS A 143 10.56 8.81 35.68
CA LYS A 143 10.73 8.84 37.14
C LYS A 143 12.17 8.42 37.43
N LEU A 144 12.88 9.19 38.24
CA LEU A 144 14.31 9.00 38.54
C LEU A 144 14.68 7.54 38.94
N ALA A 145 13.72 6.80 39.52
CA ALA A 145 13.85 5.39 39.88
C ALA A 145 14.12 4.45 38.68
N ASP A 146 13.62 4.79 37.49
CA ASP A 146 13.78 3.96 36.28
C ASP A 146 15.18 4.14 35.66
N ILE A 147 15.82 5.29 35.87
CA ILE A 147 17.17 5.62 35.36
C ILE A 147 18.23 4.75 36.05
N SER A 148 18.10 4.55 37.38
CA SER A 148 19.00 3.71 38.16
C SER A 148 18.98 2.23 37.77
N GLN A 149 17.87 1.74 37.19
CA GLN A 149 17.75 0.37 36.71
C GLN A 149 18.30 0.17 35.29
N ILE A 150 18.53 1.25 34.55
CA ILE A 150 19.05 1.21 33.17
C ILE A 150 20.59 1.29 33.13
N GLN A 151 21.22 1.96 34.11
CA GLN A 151 22.68 2.13 34.17
C GLN A 151 23.42 0.92 34.74
N ASN A 152 22.81 0.18 35.67
CA ASN A 152 23.34 -1.09 36.16
C ASN A 152 22.60 -2.19 35.42
N GLY A 153 23.27 -2.99 34.59
CA GLY A 153 22.68 -4.02 33.73
C GLY A 153 22.03 -5.21 34.45
N GLU A 154 21.27 -4.97 35.49
CA GLU A 154 20.52 -5.95 36.27
C GLU A 154 19.02 -5.67 36.15
N ILE A 155 18.39 -6.32 35.18
CA ILE A 155 16.95 -6.62 35.30
C ILE A 155 16.85 -7.75 36.34
N GLN A 156 16.83 -7.41 37.62
CA GLN A 156 16.30 -8.31 38.64
C GLN A 156 14.80 -8.11 38.72
N ASN A 157 14.07 -9.07 38.13
CA ASN A 157 12.65 -9.26 38.33
C ASN A 157 12.35 -9.45 39.83
N LYS A 158 11.90 -8.39 40.51
CA LYS A 158 11.13 -8.54 41.75
C LYS A 158 9.64 -8.43 41.43
N LYS A 159 9.04 -9.62 41.44
CA LYS A 159 7.61 -9.94 41.39
C LYS A 159 6.83 -9.10 42.41
N PRO A 160 5.68 -8.53 42.03
CA PRO A 160 4.48 -8.64 42.85
C PRO A 160 3.63 -9.78 42.31
N GLU A 161 3.07 -10.59 43.21
CA GLU A 161 2.39 -11.85 42.94
C GLU A 161 1.22 -11.70 41.94
N GLN A 162 1.08 -12.74 41.10
CA GLN A 162 0.22 -12.80 39.91
C GLN A 162 -1.28 -13.00 40.25
N PRO A 163 -2.18 -12.97 39.24
CA PRO A 163 -2.45 -14.23 38.55
C PRO A 163 -2.31 -14.18 37.01
N GLU A 164 -1.58 -15.19 36.53
CA GLU A 164 -1.75 -15.99 35.31
C GLU A 164 -1.58 -15.31 33.92
N GLY A 165 -0.42 -15.56 33.31
CA GLY A 165 -0.20 -15.29 31.89
C GLY A 165 1.23 -15.46 31.36
N GLU A 166 2.13 -16.18 32.05
CA GLU A 166 3.54 -16.31 31.63
C GLU A 166 3.79 -17.52 30.73
N VAL A 167 3.35 -17.44 29.46
CA VAL A 167 3.88 -18.30 28.37
C VAL A 167 4.13 -17.51 27.07
N GLU A 168 3.97 -16.18 27.06
CA GLU A 168 3.86 -15.42 25.81
C GLU A 168 5.16 -14.80 25.28
N ASN A 169 6.17 -14.58 26.13
CA ASN A 169 7.30 -13.71 25.75
C ASN A 169 8.34 -14.37 24.82
N THR A 170 8.49 -15.70 24.88
CA THR A 170 9.32 -16.46 23.91
C THR A 170 8.60 -16.76 22.60
N LYS A 171 7.25 -16.63 22.57
CA LYS A 171 6.46 -16.72 21.34
C LYS A 171 6.53 -15.43 20.52
N ARG A 172 6.51 -14.26 21.16
CA ARG A 172 6.56 -12.94 20.48
C ARG A 172 7.79 -12.73 19.61
N LEU A 173 8.99 -13.13 20.06
CA LEU A 173 10.22 -13.03 19.23
C LEU A 173 10.20 -13.97 18.01
N LYS A 174 9.52 -15.12 18.12
CA LYS A 174 9.36 -16.10 17.04
C LYS A 174 8.23 -15.75 16.07
N GLU A 175 7.15 -15.12 16.56
CA GLU A 175 6.04 -14.61 15.75
C GLU A 175 6.45 -13.38 14.95
N ASN A 176 7.18 -12.43 15.55
CA ASN A 176 7.70 -11.26 14.85
C ASN A 176 8.66 -11.68 13.71
N SER A 177 9.46 -12.74 13.91
CA SER A 177 10.31 -13.32 12.85
C SER A 177 9.52 -14.03 11.73
N LYS A 178 8.33 -14.59 12.01
CA LYS A 178 7.47 -15.24 11.02
C LYS A 178 6.66 -14.21 10.22
N GLU A 179 6.07 -13.21 10.88
CA GLU A 179 5.37 -12.09 10.23
C GLU A 179 6.32 -11.24 9.36
N GLN A 180 7.56 -11.01 9.80
CA GLN A 180 8.57 -10.33 8.99
C GLN A 180 9.01 -11.14 7.76
N LYS A 181 8.97 -12.48 7.79
CA LYS A 181 9.27 -13.34 6.62
C LYS A 181 8.11 -13.36 5.63
N GLU A 182 6.87 -13.36 6.12
CA GLU A 182 5.66 -13.31 5.28
C GLU A 182 5.48 -11.94 4.63
N ASN A 183 5.72 -10.84 5.38
CA ASN A 183 5.71 -9.48 4.83
C ASN A 183 6.84 -9.23 3.80
N ARG A 184 8.04 -9.80 4.00
CA ARG A 184 9.14 -9.72 3.01
C ARG A 184 8.85 -10.47 1.70
N ARG A 185 8.10 -11.58 1.75
CA ARG A 185 7.70 -12.34 0.55
C ARG A 185 6.71 -11.54 -0.30
N VAL A 186 5.74 -10.88 0.32
CA VAL A 186 4.69 -10.10 -0.39
C VAL A 186 5.21 -8.72 -0.87
N GLU A 187 6.17 -8.08 -0.17
CA GLU A 187 6.82 -6.85 -0.66
C GLU A 187 7.67 -7.07 -1.92
N LYS A 188 8.25 -8.26 -2.10
CA LYS A 188 8.99 -8.63 -3.32
C LYS A 188 8.06 -8.73 -4.54
N ASP A 189 6.82 -9.17 -4.33
CA ASP A 189 5.80 -9.25 -5.39
C ASP A 189 5.20 -7.87 -5.73
N ALA A 190 5.14 -6.94 -4.76
CA ALA A 190 4.65 -5.58 -4.98
C ALA A 190 5.70 -4.62 -5.60
N ARG A 191 7.01 -4.90 -5.46
CA ARG A 191 8.09 -4.05 -6.00
C ARG A 191 8.27 -4.11 -7.52
N LYS A 192 7.60 -5.03 -8.23
CA LYS A 192 7.71 -5.19 -9.69
C LYS A 192 6.91 -4.15 -10.50
N GLY A 193 6.13 -3.27 -9.86
CA GLY A 193 5.15 -2.40 -10.52
C GLY A 193 5.42 -0.89 -10.51
N GLU A 194 6.53 -0.37 -9.96
CA GLU A 194 6.75 1.08 -9.90
C GLU A 194 8.22 1.49 -10.04
N LYS A 195 8.70 1.52 -11.27
CA LYS A 195 9.65 2.51 -11.77
C LYS A 195 8.96 3.05 -13.03
N GLU A 196 8.55 4.31 -13.07
CA GLU A 196 9.32 5.37 -13.70
C GLU A 196 8.67 6.73 -13.43
N LYS A 197 9.50 7.74 -13.16
CA LYS A 197 9.46 9.11 -13.71
C LYS A 197 10.38 9.99 -12.86
N ALA A 198 11.65 9.99 -13.25
CA ALA A 198 12.58 11.10 -13.06
C ALA A 198 13.57 11.02 -14.23
N ILE A 199 13.55 12.03 -15.08
CA ILE A 199 14.51 12.25 -16.16
C ILE A 199 15.76 12.88 -15.53
N PRO A 200 16.98 12.50 -15.94
CA PRO A 200 18.07 13.45 -15.99
C PRO A 200 18.48 13.72 -17.44
N GLU A 201 18.73 15.00 -17.68
CA GLU A 201 19.37 15.58 -18.86
C GLU A 201 20.75 14.94 -19.14
N ILE A 202 20.95 14.64 -20.43
CA ILE A 202 22.20 14.67 -21.22
C ILE A 202 23.55 14.57 -20.49
N THR A 203 24.30 13.51 -20.80
CA THR A 203 25.65 13.62 -21.39
C THR A 203 26.01 12.30 -22.08
N THR A 204 26.85 12.43 -23.08
CA THR A 204 27.22 11.51 -24.15
C THR A 204 28.15 10.37 -23.69
N GLU A 205 28.22 9.33 -24.52
CA GLU A 205 29.27 8.29 -24.56
C GLU A 205 29.21 7.17 -23.50
N THR A 206 28.76 5.99 -23.92
CA THR A 206 29.63 4.80 -24.09
C THR A 206 28.76 3.56 -24.23
N THR A 207 28.71 3.08 -25.47
CA THR A 207 28.15 1.80 -25.89
C THR A 207 29.20 0.74 -25.63
N THR A 208 29.18 0.06 -24.50
CA THR A 208 29.80 -1.26 -24.27
C THR A 208 29.47 -1.72 -22.86
N GLU A 209 29.42 -3.05 -22.65
CA GLU A 209 29.28 -3.73 -21.35
C GLU A 209 27.84 -4.04 -20.91
N ILE A 210 27.24 -4.99 -21.62
CA ILE A 210 26.30 -5.94 -21.02
C ILE A 210 27.03 -7.29 -20.93
N LEU A 211 26.91 -7.95 -19.77
CA LEU A 211 27.05 -9.39 -19.47
C LEU A 211 28.26 -9.83 -18.62
N LYS A 212 28.09 -9.74 -17.29
CA LYS A 212 28.52 -10.70 -16.23
C LYS A 212 27.53 -10.47 -15.06
N GLU A 213 26.89 -11.42 -14.40
CA GLU A 213 27.01 -12.86 -14.19
C GLU A 213 25.61 -13.43 -13.88
N ASP A 214 25.37 -14.69 -14.23
CA ASP A 214 24.78 -15.68 -13.33
C ASP A 214 24.98 -17.06 -13.98
N ALA A 215 25.92 -17.82 -13.42
CA ALA A 215 26.25 -19.17 -13.81
C ALA A 215 25.28 -20.17 -13.17
N ALA A 216 24.50 -20.86 -14.00
CA ALA A 216 23.99 -22.20 -13.74
C ALA A 216 23.71 -22.88 -15.08
N GLY A 217 24.54 -23.86 -15.44
CA GLY A 217 24.54 -24.50 -16.74
C GLY A 217 23.24 -25.24 -17.06
N LYS A 218 22.63 -24.88 -18.20
CA LYS A 218 21.88 -25.76 -19.10
C LYS A 218 22.10 -25.24 -20.53
N ASN A 219 22.19 -26.14 -21.51
CA ASN A 219 22.15 -25.80 -22.93
C ASN A 219 20.80 -25.15 -23.26
N GLU A 220 20.67 -23.85 -23.02
CA GLU A 220 19.45 -23.11 -23.34
C GLU A 220 19.53 -22.64 -24.79
N THR A 221 18.49 -22.95 -25.56
CA THR A 221 18.30 -22.40 -26.90
C THR A 221 18.32 -20.87 -26.82
N PRO A 222 19.16 -20.19 -27.63
CA PRO A 222 19.19 -18.74 -27.67
C PRO A 222 17.80 -18.19 -27.99
N VAL A 223 17.33 -17.24 -27.18
CA VAL A 223 16.00 -16.63 -27.39
C VAL A 223 16.00 -15.86 -28.72
N PRO A 224 15.10 -16.18 -29.67
CA PRO A 224 15.11 -15.58 -31.00
C PRO A 224 14.38 -14.24 -31.02
N TYR A 225 14.91 -13.22 -30.32
CA TYR A 225 14.24 -11.92 -30.17
C TYR A 225 13.89 -11.24 -31.49
N LYS A 226 14.80 -11.28 -32.47
CA LYS A 226 14.59 -10.67 -33.78
C LYS A 226 13.45 -11.36 -34.53
N LYS A 227 13.41 -12.70 -34.50
CA LYS A 227 12.32 -13.46 -35.14
C LYS A 227 10.96 -13.14 -34.52
N ILE A 228 10.88 -13.05 -33.19
CA ILE A 228 9.64 -12.66 -32.48
C ILE A 228 9.21 -11.23 -32.84
N GLN A 229 10.16 -10.31 -33.01
CA GLN A 229 9.89 -8.94 -33.45
C GLN A 229 9.33 -8.89 -34.86
N ASP A 230 9.99 -9.59 -35.78
CA ASP A 230 9.61 -9.64 -37.20
C ASP A 230 8.22 -10.26 -37.34
N MET A 231 7.96 -11.39 -36.67
CA MET A 231 6.64 -12.03 -36.61
C MET A 231 5.54 -11.09 -36.12
N PHE A 232 5.77 -10.31 -35.05
CA PHE A 232 4.76 -9.38 -34.56
C PHE A 232 4.46 -8.29 -35.59
N ASN A 233 5.52 -7.72 -36.19
CA ASN A 233 5.38 -6.65 -37.17
C ASN A 233 4.72 -7.11 -38.48
N GLU A 234 4.91 -8.38 -38.85
CA GLU A 234 4.32 -9.02 -40.03
C GLU A 234 2.86 -9.42 -39.80
N THR A 235 2.55 -10.08 -38.68
CA THR A 235 1.22 -10.68 -38.42
C THR A 235 0.22 -9.66 -37.84
N CYS A 236 0.69 -8.66 -37.09
CA CYS A 236 -0.16 -7.69 -36.39
C CYS A 236 -0.14 -6.31 -37.08
N ASP A 237 -0.56 -6.26 -38.34
CA ASP A 237 -0.62 -5.05 -39.19
C ASP A 237 -1.39 -3.86 -38.59
N LYS A 238 -2.46 -4.14 -37.83
CA LYS A 238 -3.31 -3.12 -37.15
C LYS A 238 -2.72 -2.60 -35.83
N PHE A 239 -1.54 -3.05 -35.44
CA PHE A 239 -0.89 -2.69 -34.18
C PHE A 239 0.37 -1.85 -34.42
N PRO A 240 0.78 -1.00 -33.45
CA PRO A 240 2.02 -0.24 -33.56
C PRO A 240 3.25 -1.16 -33.70
N GLN A 241 4.00 -0.98 -34.79
CA GLN A 241 5.19 -1.79 -35.06
C GLN A 241 6.32 -1.54 -34.05
N ILE A 242 7.00 -2.63 -33.70
CA ILE A 242 8.18 -2.63 -32.83
C ILE A 242 9.38 -2.13 -33.66
N ARG A 243 9.84 -0.91 -33.37
CA ARG A 243 11.04 -0.33 -33.98
C ARG A 243 12.34 -0.72 -33.28
N LYS A 244 12.30 -0.80 -31.95
CA LYS A 244 13.47 -1.10 -31.10
C LYS A 244 13.15 -2.19 -30.09
N MET A 245 14.07 -3.15 -30.01
CA MET A 245 14.05 -4.20 -29.01
C MET A 245 14.81 -3.72 -27.76
N THR A 246 14.10 -3.07 -26.84
CA THR A 246 14.68 -2.54 -25.59
C THR A 246 15.06 -3.68 -24.64
N ALA A 247 15.96 -3.41 -23.68
CA ALA A 247 16.37 -4.40 -22.69
C ALA A 247 15.18 -4.95 -21.87
N GLU A 248 14.17 -4.11 -21.61
CA GLU A 248 12.96 -4.51 -20.91
C GLU A 248 12.08 -5.45 -21.76
N ARG A 249 11.91 -5.17 -23.06
CA ARG A 249 11.22 -6.08 -23.99
C ARG A 249 11.92 -7.42 -24.08
N GLN A 250 13.24 -7.43 -24.23
CA GLN A 250 14.02 -8.67 -24.23
C GLN A 250 13.83 -9.46 -22.93
N LYS A 251 13.82 -8.78 -21.78
CA LYS A 251 13.58 -9.41 -20.48
C LYS A 251 12.21 -10.07 -20.41
N HIS A 252 11.16 -9.41 -20.90
CA HIS A 252 9.81 -9.97 -20.91
C HIS A 252 9.67 -11.13 -21.89
N ILE A 253 10.18 -10.98 -23.13
CA ILE A 253 10.20 -12.06 -24.13
C ILE A 253 10.95 -13.27 -23.60
N LYS A 254 12.14 -13.08 -23.02
CA LYS A 254 12.94 -14.17 -22.43
C LYS A 254 12.19 -14.91 -21.34
N ALA A 255 11.47 -14.20 -20.47
CA ALA A 255 10.66 -14.82 -19.43
C ALA A 255 9.54 -15.68 -20.02
N ARG A 256 8.75 -15.13 -20.96
CA ARG A 256 7.66 -15.88 -21.63
C ARG A 256 8.18 -17.06 -22.44
N PHE A 257 9.26 -16.87 -23.19
CA PHE A 257 9.87 -17.93 -23.98
C PHE A 257 10.25 -19.13 -23.10
N ARG A 258 10.88 -18.87 -21.95
CA ARG A 258 11.22 -19.92 -20.97
C ARG A 258 10.01 -20.60 -20.36
N GLU A 259 8.99 -19.83 -19.95
CA GLU A 259 7.78 -20.36 -19.33
C GLU A 259 6.99 -21.29 -20.25
N TYR A 260 6.93 -20.97 -21.54
CA TYR A 260 6.21 -21.76 -22.54
C TYR A 260 7.06 -22.88 -23.18
N GLY A 261 8.18 -23.22 -22.54
CA GLY A 261 9.02 -24.36 -22.91
C GLY A 261 9.99 -24.08 -24.07
N ASN A 262 10.42 -22.83 -24.24
CA ASN A 262 11.32 -22.37 -25.31
C ASN A 262 10.77 -22.65 -26.72
N ARG A 263 9.44 -22.56 -26.86
CA ARG A 263 8.71 -22.79 -28.11
C ARG A 263 8.35 -21.46 -28.75
N ILE A 264 8.75 -21.28 -30.01
CA ILE A 264 8.44 -20.06 -30.76
C ILE A 264 7.00 -20.08 -31.27
N GLU A 265 6.45 -21.27 -31.47
CA GLU A 265 5.11 -21.55 -31.97
C GLU A 265 4.04 -20.91 -31.07
N VAL A 266 4.33 -20.74 -29.77
CA VAL A 266 3.42 -20.08 -28.83
C VAL A 266 3.31 -18.57 -29.09
N PHE A 267 4.37 -17.94 -29.59
CA PHE A 267 4.32 -16.54 -30.02
C PHE A 267 3.60 -16.40 -31.36
N GLU A 268 3.75 -17.37 -32.25
CA GLU A 268 2.99 -17.43 -33.51
C GLU A 268 1.48 -17.51 -33.21
N GLU A 269 1.06 -18.44 -32.35
CA GLU A 269 -0.33 -18.56 -31.91
C GLU A 269 -0.83 -17.27 -31.22
N LEU A 270 -0.03 -16.68 -30.34
CA LEU A 270 -0.36 -15.43 -29.67
C LEU A 270 -0.67 -14.32 -30.69
N PHE A 271 0.21 -14.13 -31.68
CA PHE A 271 0.08 -13.06 -32.66
C PHE A 271 -1.06 -13.29 -33.65
N GLU A 272 -1.34 -14.56 -34.01
CA GLU A 272 -2.53 -14.92 -34.79
C GLU A 272 -3.82 -14.57 -34.05
N LYS A 273 -3.93 -14.90 -32.76
CA LYS A 273 -5.09 -14.54 -31.94
C LYS A 273 -5.26 -13.03 -31.76
N ILE A 274 -4.15 -12.31 -31.59
CA ILE A 274 -4.17 -10.84 -31.52
C ILE A 274 -4.69 -10.24 -32.83
N SER A 275 -4.18 -10.72 -33.97
CA SER A 275 -4.57 -10.25 -35.30
C SER A 275 -6.04 -10.56 -35.63
N GLY A 276 -6.53 -11.72 -35.20
CA GLY A 276 -7.93 -12.13 -35.36
C GLY A 276 -8.94 -11.38 -34.47
N SER A 277 -8.50 -10.77 -33.37
CA SER A 277 -9.39 -10.09 -32.44
C SER A 277 -9.64 -8.63 -32.82
N LYS A 278 -10.84 -8.35 -33.35
CA LYS A 278 -11.31 -6.98 -33.61
C LYS A 278 -11.23 -6.09 -32.37
N TYR A 279 -11.59 -6.63 -31.20
CA TYR A 279 -11.58 -5.88 -29.94
C TYR A 279 -10.16 -5.44 -29.54
N LEU A 280 -9.16 -6.31 -29.68
CA LEU A 280 -7.77 -5.95 -29.37
C LEU A 280 -7.24 -4.93 -30.39
N ALA A 281 -7.56 -5.12 -31.68
CA ALA A 281 -7.18 -4.18 -32.73
C ALA A 281 -7.75 -2.77 -32.51
N ASP A 282 -9.05 -2.65 -32.16
CA ASP A 282 -9.71 -1.36 -31.89
C ASP A 282 -9.11 -0.63 -30.67
N ASN A 283 -8.39 -1.34 -29.79
CA ASN A 283 -7.75 -0.81 -28.59
C ASN A 283 -6.22 -0.75 -28.68
N SER A 284 -5.63 -1.02 -29.86
CA SER A 284 -4.19 -1.03 -30.09
C SER A 284 -3.53 0.33 -29.79
N SER A 285 -4.25 1.43 -30.03
CA SER A 285 -3.80 2.80 -29.77
C SER A 285 -3.99 3.25 -28.31
N LYS A 286 -4.69 2.48 -27.47
CA LYS A 286 -5.05 2.87 -26.10
C LYS A 286 -4.24 2.10 -25.06
N TRP A 287 -4.31 0.78 -25.11
CA TRP A 287 -3.71 -0.07 -24.07
C TRP A 287 -3.26 -1.45 -24.56
N ALA A 288 -3.70 -1.90 -25.74
CA ALA A 288 -3.39 -3.22 -26.28
C ALA A 288 -2.17 -3.18 -27.21
N ASP A 289 -1.02 -2.80 -26.67
CA ASP A 289 0.26 -2.77 -27.39
C ASP A 289 1.14 -4.00 -27.10
N PHE A 290 2.28 -4.10 -27.79
CA PHE A 290 3.23 -5.21 -27.61
C PHE A 290 3.63 -5.42 -26.14
N ASP A 291 3.91 -4.33 -25.43
CA ASP A 291 4.38 -4.38 -24.04
C ASP A 291 3.27 -4.87 -23.09
N TRP A 292 2.00 -4.55 -23.40
CA TRP A 292 0.85 -5.11 -22.71
C TRP A 292 0.71 -6.61 -22.94
N PHE A 293 0.91 -7.10 -24.18
CA PHE A 293 0.81 -8.52 -24.51
C PHE A 293 1.89 -9.36 -23.84
N MET A 294 3.12 -8.84 -23.68
CA MET A 294 4.23 -9.59 -23.08
C MET A 294 4.13 -9.77 -21.54
N LYS A 295 3.10 -9.19 -20.91
CA LYS A 295 2.79 -9.41 -19.48
C LYS A 295 2.15 -10.79 -19.30
N GLU A 296 2.58 -11.50 -18.26
CA GLU A 296 2.15 -12.87 -17.89
C GLU A 296 0.65 -13.10 -18.02
N ASN A 297 -0.11 -12.35 -17.22
CA ASN A 297 -1.56 -12.47 -17.13
C ASN A 297 -2.25 -12.11 -18.43
N ASN A 298 -1.65 -11.30 -19.28
CA ASN A 298 -2.27 -10.83 -20.51
C ASN A 298 -2.03 -11.82 -21.64
N MET A 299 -0.78 -12.28 -21.82
CA MET A 299 -0.44 -13.35 -22.74
C MET A 299 -1.30 -14.60 -22.49
N ALA A 300 -1.43 -15.01 -21.23
CA ALA A 300 -2.28 -16.13 -20.84
C ALA A 300 -3.75 -15.92 -21.26
N LYS A 301 -4.34 -14.75 -20.98
CA LYS A 301 -5.75 -14.47 -21.36
C LYS A 301 -5.99 -14.50 -22.87
N VAL A 302 -5.02 -14.04 -23.66
CA VAL A 302 -5.12 -14.07 -25.13
C VAL A 302 -4.99 -15.51 -25.63
N LEU A 303 -4.00 -16.27 -25.16
CA LEU A 303 -3.85 -17.69 -25.52
C LEU A 303 -5.04 -18.54 -25.06
N GLU A 304 -5.64 -18.24 -23.90
CA GLU A 304 -6.88 -18.85 -23.40
C GLU A 304 -8.12 -18.47 -24.23
N GLY A 305 -8.00 -17.55 -25.19
CA GLY A 305 -9.07 -17.18 -26.11
C GLY A 305 -10.13 -16.26 -25.51
N LYS A 306 -9.83 -15.52 -24.44
CA LYS A 306 -10.77 -14.56 -23.83
C LYS A 306 -11.17 -13.42 -24.76
N TYR A 307 -10.42 -13.22 -25.85
CA TYR A 307 -10.65 -12.16 -26.83
C TYR A 307 -10.98 -12.70 -28.23
N ASP A 308 -11.17 -14.01 -28.38
CA ASP A 308 -11.44 -14.67 -29.67
C ASP A 308 -12.89 -14.48 -30.12
N LYS A 309 -13.80 -14.23 -29.17
CA LYS A 309 -15.21 -14.00 -29.44
C LYS A 309 -15.46 -12.51 -29.59
N GLU A 310 -16.20 -12.11 -30.64
CA GLU A 310 -17.05 -10.93 -30.50
C GLU A 310 -17.85 -11.14 -29.21
N PHE A 311 -17.63 -10.30 -28.21
CA PHE A 311 -18.36 -10.37 -26.95
C PHE A 311 -19.86 -10.42 -27.28
N LYS A 312 -20.44 -11.63 -27.27
CA LYS A 312 -21.86 -11.85 -27.48
C LYS A 312 -22.54 -11.09 -26.37
N LYS A 313 -23.17 -9.97 -26.75
CA LYS A 313 -23.86 -9.02 -25.89
C LYS A 313 -25.16 -9.59 -25.28
N GLU A 314 -25.34 -10.91 -25.24
CA GLU A 314 -26.64 -11.54 -25.06
C GLU A 314 -26.86 -12.25 -23.72
N GLU A 315 -25.84 -12.55 -22.91
CA GLU A 315 -26.04 -13.24 -21.62
C GLU A 315 -26.06 -12.34 -20.38
N GLN A 316 -25.94 -11.01 -20.54
CA GLN A 316 -26.08 -10.05 -19.42
C GLN A 316 -27.40 -9.27 -19.42
N LYS A 317 -28.36 -9.63 -20.29
CA LYS A 317 -29.68 -9.00 -20.33
C LYS A 317 -30.70 -9.55 -19.34
N GLN A 318 -30.33 -10.54 -18.51
CA GLN A 318 -31.23 -11.07 -17.45
C GLN A 318 -30.95 -10.57 -16.04
N ALA A 319 -29.98 -9.66 -15.87
CA ALA A 319 -29.87 -8.82 -14.69
C ALA A 319 -29.53 -7.40 -15.16
N GLY A 320 -30.53 -6.52 -15.19
CA GLY A 320 -30.43 -5.18 -15.76
C GLY A 320 -29.38 -4.32 -15.06
N ILE A 321 -28.14 -4.35 -15.57
CA ILE A 321 -27.08 -3.44 -15.15
C ILE A 321 -26.49 -2.76 -16.39
N ASP A 322 -26.92 -1.51 -16.60
CA ASP A 322 -26.31 -0.58 -17.54
C ASP A 322 -24.97 -0.11 -16.99
N TYR A 323 -23.85 -0.55 -17.58
CA TYR A 323 -22.54 0.02 -17.33
C TYR A 323 -22.19 1.05 -18.42
N SER A 324 -22.96 2.15 -18.46
CA SER A 324 -22.51 3.38 -19.09
C SER A 324 -22.00 4.34 -18.00
N LYS A 325 -20.71 4.71 -18.11
CA LYS A 325 -19.94 5.64 -17.25
C LYS A 325 -19.45 5.09 -15.90
N ASN A 326 -18.40 4.27 -15.93
CA ASN A 326 -17.53 4.12 -14.77
C ASN A 326 -16.63 5.36 -14.59
N THR A 327 -17.19 6.37 -13.95
CA THR A 327 -16.45 7.33 -13.12
C THR A 327 -17.02 7.17 -11.72
N PHE A 328 -16.28 6.47 -10.84
CA PHE A 328 -16.44 6.40 -9.38
C PHE A 328 -17.87 6.52 -8.80
N HIS A 329 -18.37 5.44 -8.16
CA HIS A 329 -18.84 5.48 -6.76
C HIS A 329 -19.17 4.08 -6.22
N PHE A 330 -18.46 3.64 -5.18
CA PHE A 330 -18.89 2.55 -4.30
C PHE A 330 -20.01 3.08 -3.38
N LYS A 331 -21.22 2.55 -3.50
CA LYS A 331 -22.35 2.91 -2.61
C LYS A 331 -23.12 1.67 -2.14
N GLU A 332 -22.40 0.69 -1.59
CA GLU A 332 -23.02 -0.43 -0.85
C GLU A 332 -22.78 -0.37 0.68
N GLN A 333 -21.97 0.57 1.16
CA GLN A 333 -21.73 0.76 2.62
C GLN A 333 -22.54 1.89 3.26
N ARG A 334 -23.59 2.41 2.60
CA ARG A 334 -24.48 3.43 3.19
C ARG A 334 -25.92 2.97 3.42
N SER A 335 -26.29 1.74 3.03
CA SER A 335 -27.65 1.23 3.16
C SER A 335 -28.04 0.74 4.55
N GLN A 336 -27.18 0.89 5.56
CA GLN A 336 -27.49 0.45 6.93
C GLN A 336 -27.87 1.59 7.90
N LYS A 337 -28.06 2.83 7.42
CA LYS A 337 -28.35 3.98 8.32
C LYS A 337 -29.62 4.78 8.03
N TYR A 338 -30.34 4.51 6.94
CA TYR A 338 -31.56 5.25 6.59
C TYR A 338 -32.56 4.32 5.88
N SER A 339 -33.85 4.49 6.13
CA SER A 339 -34.89 3.84 5.32
C SER A 339 -34.87 4.39 3.87
N ALA A 340 -35.47 3.66 2.93
CA ALA A 340 -35.55 4.11 1.53
C ALA A 340 -36.21 5.49 1.41
N ASP A 341 -37.25 5.74 2.22
CA ASP A 341 -37.98 7.00 2.25
C ASP A 341 -37.15 8.16 2.84
N GLU A 342 -36.36 7.88 3.90
CA GLU A 342 -35.46 8.87 4.51
C GLU A 342 -34.34 9.28 3.55
N PHE A 343 -33.83 8.33 2.78
CA PHE A 343 -32.80 8.58 1.80
C PHE A 343 -33.32 9.41 0.61
N GLU A 344 -34.55 9.13 0.17
CA GLU A 344 -35.20 9.89 -0.91
C GLU A 344 -35.48 11.34 -0.47
N ALA A 345 -35.97 11.53 0.76
CA ALA A 345 -36.13 12.86 1.37
C ALA A 345 -34.80 13.63 1.46
N MET A 346 -33.71 12.96 1.83
CA MET A 346 -32.38 13.58 1.96
C MET A 346 -31.78 13.96 0.59
N ILE A 347 -32.11 13.21 -0.48
CA ILE A 347 -31.72 13.54 -1.85
C ILE A 347 -32.47 14.78 -2.33
N LEU A 348 -33.79 14.84 -2.11
CA LEU A 348 -34.62 15.99 -2.47
C LEU A 348 -34.17 17.25 -1.74
N GLU A 349 -33.84 17.14 -0.45
CA GLU A 349 -33.33 18.28 0.34
C GLU A 349 -31.98 18.79 -0.18
N ASN A 350 -31.08 17.90 -0.57
CA ASN A 350 -29.77 18.27 -1.14
C ASN A 350 -29.88 18.86 -2.55
N GLN A 351 -30.82 18.38 -3.37
CA GLN A 351 -31.14 18.97 -4.66
C GLN A 351 -31.71 20.38 -4.48
N ALA A 352 -32.65 20.56 -3.54
CA ALA A 352 -33.20 21.87 -3.20
C ALA A 352 -32.14 22.85 -2.69
N LYS A 353 -31.20 22.40 -1.83
CA LYS A 353 -30.05 23.21 -1.36
C LYS A 353 -29.11 23.63 -2.49
N LYS A 354 -28.89 22.75 -3.48
CA LYS A 354 -28.09 23.08 -4.68
C LYS A 354 -28.79 24.10 -5.58
N PHE A 355 -30.11 24.00 -5.74
CA PHE A 355 -30.88 24.98 -6.50
C PHE A 355 -30.90 26.35 -5.82
N ARG A 356 -31.06 26.42 -4.49
CA ARG A 356 -30.99 27.69 -3.72
C ARG A 356 -29.62 28.35 -3.83
N LYS A 357 -28.52 27.59 -3.71
CA LYS A 357 -27.16 28.12 -3.88
C LYS A 357 -26.87 28.63 -5.30
N LYS A 358 -27.56 28.10 -6.31
CA LYS A 358 -27.38 28.53 -7.70
C LYS A 358 -28.10 29.86 -7.97
N HIS A 359 -29.23 30.11 -7.31
CA HIS A 359 -29.97 31.38 -7.40
C HIS A 359 -29.46 32.49 -6.47
N GLU A 360 -28.62 32.21 -5.50
CA GLU A 360 -27.93 33.23 -4.67
C GLU A 360 -26.62 33.74 -5.31
N GLN A 361 -26.24 33.22 -6.48
CA GLN A 361 -25.03 33.60 -7.22
C GLN A 361 -25.30 34.24 -8.59
N GLU A 362 -26.57 34.49 -8.91
CA GLU A 362 -27.06 35.37 -9.98
C GLU A 362 -27.74 36.57 -9.33
#